data_AF-A0A7V5WDP6-F1
#
_entry.id   AF-A0A7V5WDP6-F1
#
_cell.length_a   1.000
_cell.length_b   1.000
_cell.length_c   1.000
_cell.angle_alpha   90.00
_cell.angle_beta   90.00
_cell.angle_gamma   90.00
#
_symmetry.space_group_name_H-M   'P 1'
#
loop_
_entity.id
_entity.type
_entity.pdbx_description
1 polymer ?
#
loop_
_entity_poly.entity_id
_entity_poly.type
_entity_poly.pdbx_seq_one_letter_code
_entity_poly.pdbx_strand_id
1 'polypeptide(L)' 'MNVREFIARSRRNGQLMEVEQPLDLRFALAREIAAHDGQPLLFHALAGFPGWRVVSGVCGRREHFADALGCAVS' A
#
# COMPACT_ATOMS: atom_id res chain seq x y z
N MET A 1 15.65 -3.96 -1.94
CA MET A 1 14.20 -4.12 -2.08
C MET A 1 13.67 -3.14 -3.12
N ASN A 2 12.85 -3.59 -4.06
CA ASN A 2 12.05 -2.71 -4.92
C ASN A 2 10.56 -2.70 -4.51
N VAL A 3 9.75 -1.80 -5.06
CA VAL A 3 8.33 -1.66 -4.71
C VAL A 3 7.51 -2.94 -5.00
N ARG A 4 7.88 -3.71 -6.04
CA ARG A 4 7.18 -4.97 -6.36
C ARG A 4 7.45 -6.04 -5.31
N GLU A 5 8.68 -6.12 -4.82
CA GLU A 5 9.06 -7.03 -3.73
C GLU A 5 8.33 -6.69 -2.43
N PHE A 6 8.20 -5.39 -2.10
CA PHE A 6 7.39 -4.95 -0.97
C PHE A 6 5.94 -5.45 -1.10
N ILE A 7 5.28 -5.20 -2.24
CA ILE A 7 3.91 -5.65 -2.49
C ILE A 7 3.78 -7.17 -2.33
N ALA A 8 4.70 -7.94 -2.94
CA ALA A 8 4.67 -9.40 -2.89
C ALA A 8 4.87 -9.94 -1.46
N ARG A 9 5.76 -9.32 -0.68
CA ARG A 9 6.03 -9.70 0.71
C ARG A 9 4.87 -9.33 1.63
N SER A 10 4.38 -8.09 1.56
CA SER A 10 3.22 -7.64 2.35
C SER A 10 2.00 -8.50 2.08
N ARG A 11 1.75 -8.91 0.82
CA ARG A 11 0.71 -9.88 0.48
C ARG A 11 0.93 -11.23 1.16
N ARG A 12 2.12 -11.83 1.02
CA ARG A 12 2.43 -13.14 1.63
C ARG A 12 2.28 -13.13 3.15
N ASN A 13 2.58 -12.02 3.79
CA ASN A 13 2.51 -11.87 5.24
C ASN A 13 1.10 -11.49 5.73
N GLY A 14 0.11 -11.34 4.85
CA GLY A 14 -1.25 -10.88 5.22
C GLY A 14 -1.31 -9.41 5.66
N GLN A 15 -0.29 -8.62 5.32
CA GLN A 15 -0.15 -7.21 5.68
C GLN A 15 -0.54 -6.27 4.53
N LEU A 16 -1.03 -6.78 3.40
CA LEU A 16 -1.50 -5.95 2.30
C LEU A 16 -3.02 -6.05 2.20
N MET A 17 -3.69 -4.90 2.26
CA MET A 17 -5.11 -4.82 1.95
C MET A 17 -5.29 -4.49 0.46
N GLU A 18 -6.10 -5.26 -0.24
CA GLU A 18 -6.37 -5.08 -1.66
C GLU A 18 -7.74 -4.44 -1.86
N VAL A 19 -7.77 -3.37 -2.65
CA VAL A 19 -8.98 -2.60 -2.93
C VAL A 19 -9.29 -2.72 -4.42
N GLU A 20 -10.33 -3.48 -4.73
CA GLU A 20 -10.77 -3.76 -6.10
C GLU A 20 -11.74 -2.71 -6.63
N GLN A 21 -12.48 -2.03 -5.74
CA GLN A 21 -13.47 -1.04 -6.14
C GLN A 21 -12.77 0.17 -6.79
N PRO A 22 -13.17 0.58 -8.01
CA PRO A 22 -12.61 1.77 -8.63
C PRO A 22 -12.88 3.02 -7.78
N LEU A 23 -11.84 3.78 -7.47
CA LEU A 23 -11.92 5.02 -6.68
C LEU A 23 -11.56 6.24 -7.51
N ASP A 24 -12.23 7.38 -7.23
CA ASP A 24 -11.80 8.69 -7.71
C ASP A 24 -10.49 9.07 -6.99
N LEU A 25 -9.49 9.52 -7.75
CA LEU A 25 -8.23 10.02 -7.20
C LEU A 25 -8.43 11.25 -6.31
N ARG A 26 -9.44 12.07 -6.61
CA ARG A 26 -9.73 13.29 -5.86
C ARG A 26 -10.46 12.91 -4.59
N PHE A 27 -9.75 13.07 -3.47
CA PHE A 27 -10.22 12.92 -2.10
C PHE A 27 -10.63 11.50 -1.67
N ALA A 28 -11.28 10.69 -2.50
CA ALA A 28 -11.72 9.34 -2.11
C ALA A 28 -10.51 8.43 -1.83
N LEU A 29 -9.53 8.39 -2.74
CA LEU A 29 -8.28 7.67 -2.50
C LEU A 29 -7.56 8.14 -1.23
N ALA A 30 -7.39 9.45 -1.05
CA ALA A 30 -6.69 10.01 0.11
C ALA A 30 -7.42 9.71 1.43
N ARG A 31 -8.77 9.73 1.43
CA ARG A 31 -9.58 9.37 2.59
C ARG A 31 -9.42 7.90 2.96
N GLU A 32 -9.40 7.00 1.98
CA GLU A 32 -9.14 5.58 2.23
C GLU A 32 -7.76 5.34 2.82
N ILE A 33 -6.73 6.01 2.28
CA ILE A 33 -5.37 5.92 2.82
C ILE A 33 -5.31 6.42 4.26
N ALA A 34 -5.94 7.56 4.56
CA ALA A 34 -5.96 8.13 5.90
C ALA A 34 -6.75 7.26 6.90
N ALA A 35 -7.85 6.64 6.48
CA ALA A 35 -8.64 5.74 7.31
C ALA A 35 -7.89 4.46 7.72
N HIS A 36 -6.88 4.08 6.93
CA HIS A 36 -6.05 2.89 7.15
C HIS A 36 -4.59 3.26 7.39
N ASP A 37 -4.34 4.33 8.13
CA ASP A 37 -2.97 4.80 8.39
C ASP A 37 -2.08 3.68 8.95
N GLY A 38 -0.85 3.58 8.43
CA GLY A 38 0.10 2.52 8.73
C GLY A 38 -0.17 1.15 8.07
N GLN A 39 -1.34 0.92 7.47
CA GLN A 39 -1.65 -0.33 6.74
C GLN A 39 -1.28 -0.18 5.25
N PRO A 40 -0.47 -1.10 4.67
CA PRO A 40 -0.26 -1.13 3.22
C PRO A 40 -1.56 -1.42 2.47
N LEU A 41 -1.86 -0.58 1.48
CA LEU A 41 -3.02 -0.72 0.59
C LEU A 41 -2.55 -0.82 -0.86
N LEU A 42 -3.19 -1.69 -1.64
CA LEU A 42 -3.04 -1.77 -3.09
C LEU A 42 -4.41 -1.55 -3.76
N PHE A 43 -4.53 -0.46 -4.49
CA PHE A 43 -5.70 -0.11 -5.29
C PHE A 43 -5.50 -0.60 -6.73
N HIS A 44 -6.38 -1.51 -7.17
CA HIS A 44 -6.25 -2.15 -8.49
C HIS A 44 -6.90 -1.36 -9.62
N ALA A 45 -7.84 -0.46 -9.29
CA ALA A 45 -8.57 0.33 -10.27
C ALA A 45 -8.79 1.77 -9.81
N LEU A 46 -8.69 2.70 -10.76
CA LEU A 46 -8.81 4.15 -10.55
C LEU A 46 -9.75 4.72 -11.60
N ALA A 47 -10.75 5.49 -11.16
CA ALA A 47 -11.73 6.09 -12.07
C ALA A 47 -11.02 7.09 -13.00
N GLY A 48 -11.15 6.89 -14.32
CA GLY A 48 -10.51 7.73 -15.34
C GLY A 48 -9.06 7.35 -15.68
N PHE A 49 -8.47 6.34 -15.04
CA PHE A 49 -7.09 5.91 -15.26
C PHE A 49 -6.99 4.39 -15.50
N PRO A 50 -7.44 3.88 -16.65
CA PRO A 50 -7.48 2.45 -16.93
C PRO A 50 -6.06 1.83 -16.94
N GLY A 51 -5.90 0.70 -16.26
CA GLY A 51 -4.63 -0.03 -16.16
C GLY A 51 -3.64 0.53 -15.13
N TRP A 52 -3.95 1.67 -14.50
CA TRP A 52 -3.14 2.24 -13.42
C TRP A 52 -3.51 1.61 -12.09
N ARG A 53 -2.51 1.52 -11.21
CA ARG A 53 -2.64 1.03 -9.83
C ARG A 53 -1.89 1.96 -8.89
N VAL A 54 -2.36 2.05 -7.67
CA VAL A 54 -1.71 2.81 -6.60
C VAL A 54 -1.40 1.90 -5.43
N VAL A 55 -0.21 2.03 -4.88
CA VAL A 55 0.15 1.43 -3.59
C VAL A 55 0.42 2.56 -2.59
N SER A 56 -0.06 2.40 -1.35
CA SER A 56 0.23 3.31 -0.24
C SER A 56 0.79 2.55 0.97
N GLY A 57 1.21 3.28 2.00
CA GLY A 57 1.67 2.67 3.25
C GLY A 57 3.05 1.99 3.18
N VAL A 58 3.75 2.09 2.04
CA VAL A 58 5.10 1.51 1.83
C VAL A 58 6.07 1.86 2.96
N CYS A 59 5.98 3.09 3.44
CA CYS A 59 6.77 3.62 4.55
C CYS A 59 5.91 4.09 5.73
N GLY A 60 4.68 3.56 5.86
CA GLY A 60 3.71 4.00 6.86
C GLY A 60 4.04 3.60 8.30
N ARG A 61 4.96 2.65 8.50
CA ARG A 61 5.37 2.15 9.82
C ARG A 61 6.87 1.86 9.89
N ARG A 62 7.45 1.94 11.08
CA ARG A 62 8.87 1.65 11.34
C ARG A 62 9.24 0.22 10.94
N GLU A 63 8.32 -0.72 11.12
CA GLU A 63 8.47 -2.12 10.75
C GLU A 63 8.71 -2.29 9.25
N HIS A 64 8.04 -1.48 8.41
CA HIS A 64 8.24 -1.55 6.95
C HIS A 64 9.66 -1.10 6.57
N PHE A 65 10.21 -0.11 7.27
CA PHE A 65 11.62 0.30 7.11
C PHE A 65 12.59 -0.75 7.62
N ALA A 66 12.36 -1.31 8.80
CA ALA A 66 13.23 -2.33 9.37
C ALA A 66 13.32 -3.57 8.45
N ASP A 67 12.16 -4.00 7.93
CA ASP A 67 12.04 -5.08 6.94
C ASP A 67 12.65 -4.72 5.57
N ALA A 68 12.69 -3.42 5.21
CA ALA A 68 13.41 -2.93 4.04
C ALA A 68 14.93 -3.05 4.19
N LEU A 69 15.42 -2.78 5.39
CA LEU A 69 16.83 -2.68 5.75
C LEU A 69 17.40 -4.00 6.29
N GLY A 70 16.56 -5.01 6.49
CA GLY A 70 16.97 -6.31 7.02
C GLY A 70 17.33 -6.27 8.50
N CYS A 71 16.66 -5.43 9.29
CA CYS A 71 16.88 -5.28 10.73
C CYS A 71 15.57 -5.39 11.53
N ALA A 72 15.68 -5.34 12.86
CA ALA A 72 14.53 -5.28 13.76
C ALA A 72 14.26 -3.83 14.20
N VAL A 73 12.99 -3.54 14.51
CA VAL A 73 12.63 -2.27 15.15
C VAL A 73 13.14 -2.29 16.59
N SER A 74 13.86 -1.22 16.97
CA SER A 74 14.19 -0.89 18.36
C SER A 74 13.11 -0.02 18.98
#